data_AF-A0A417R174-F1
#
_entry.id   AF-A0A417R174-F1
#
_cell.length_a   1.000
_cell.length_b   1.000
_cell.length_c   1.000
_cell.angle_alpha   90.00
_cell.angle_beta   90.00
_cell.angle_gamma   90.00
#
_symmetry.space_group_name_H-M   'P 1'
#
loop_
_entity.id
_entity.type
_entity.pdbx_description
1 polymer ?
#
loop_
_entity_poly.entity_id
_entity_poly.type
_entity_poly.pdbx_seq_one_letter_code
_entity_poly.pdbx_strand_id
1 'polypeptide(L)' 'MWEDAYETKKDPCRGYVGFYPELPGCIGYGKDKEMLRENMKESLEKWVRAGYEQWRERWIMGGCEKL' A
#
# COMPACT_ATOMS: atom_id res chain seq x y z
N MET A 1 10.21 -10.03 3.76
CA MET A 1 8.96 -10.34 3.05
C MET A 1 7.90 -9.43 3.64
N TRP A 2 7.48 -8.39 2.92
CA TRP A 2 6.64 -7.28 3.42
C TRP A 2 5.15 -7.63 3.54
N GLU A 3 4.77 -8.88 3.23
CA GLU A 3 3.38 -9.28 3.04
C GLU A 3 2.56 -9.32 4.34
N ASP A 4 3.20 -9.37 5.52
CA ASP A 4 2.51 -9.43 6.82
C ASP A 4 2.83 -8.22 7.73
N ALA A 5 3.43 -7.15 7.19
CA ALA A 5 3.88 -5.98 7.96
C ALA A 5 2.81 -4.87 8.12
N TYR A 6 1.54 -5.14 7.80
CA TYR A 6 0.46 -4.17 7.96
C TYR A 6 -0.26 -4.36 9.29
N GLU A 7 -0.67 -3.25 9.89
CA GLU A 7 -1.55 -3.28 11.05
C GLU A 7 -2.99 -3.58 10.63
N THR A 8 -3.73 -4.30 11.47
CA THR A 8 -5.13 -4.65 11.20
C THR A 8 -6.05 -4.08 12.29
N LYS A 9 -7.18 -3.50 11.89
CA LYS A 9 -8.28 -3.10 12.78
C LYS A 9 -9.58 -3.73 12.30
N LYS A 10 -10.49 -4.00 13.24
CA LYS A 10 -11.86 -4.44 12.92
C LYS A 10 -12.70 -3.22 12.57
N ASP A 11 -13.29 -3.23 11.38
CA ASP A 11 -14.22 -2.20 10.93
C ASP A 11 -15.65 -2.74 11.05
N PRO A 12 -16.54 -2.06 11.80
CA PRO A 12 -17.89 -2.55 12.06
C PRO A 12 -18.79 -2.63 10.81
N CYS A 13 -18.46 -1.92 9.73
CA CYS A 13 -19.24 -1.90 8.50
C CYS A 13 -18.62 -2.75 7.38
N ARG A 14 -17.29 -2.88 7.36
CA ARG A 14 -16.51 -3.47 6.26
C ARG A 14 -15.76 -4.75 6.65
N GLY A 15 -15.80 -5.15 7.91
CA GLY A 15 -15.13 -6.35 8.44
C GLY A 15 -13.78 -6.01 9.04
N TYR A 16 -12.74 -5.97 8.22
CA TYR A 16 -11.37 -5.65 8.60
C TYR A 16 -10.80 -4.58 7.68
N VAL A 17 -9.95 -3.74 8.26
CA VAL A 17 -9.14 -2.74 7.55
C VAL A 17 -7.68 -2.99 7.89
N GLY A 18 -6.83 -2.93 6.88
CA GLY A 18 -5.39 -3.06 6.99
C GLY A 18 -4.71 -1.79 6.50
N PHE A 19 -3.61 -1.40 7.13
CA PHE A 19 -2.82 -0.25 6.71
C PHE A 19 -1.35 -0.46 7.05
N TYR A 20 -0.47 0.02 6.19
CA TYR A 20 0.97 0.08 6.46
C TYR A 20 1.30 1.44 7.10
N PRO A 21 1.70 1.50 8.38
CA PRO A 21 1.97 2.78 9.06
C PRO A 21 3.02 3.64 8.35
N GLU A 22 4.00 2.98 7.73
CA GLU A 22 5.11 3.63 7.01
C GLU A 22 4.72 4.08 5.59
N LEU A 23 3.57 3.65 5.07
CA LEU A 23 3.11 3.96 3.72
C LEU A 23 1.75 4.66 3.78
N PRO A 24 1.70 5.98 4.08
CA PRO A 24 0.46 6.72 4.20
C PRO A 24 -0.44 6.55 2.98
N GLY A 25 -1.70 6.19 3.23
CA GLY A 25 -2.69 5.95 2.17
C GLY A 25 -2.68 4.54 1.56
N CYS A 26 -1.72 3.67 1.92
CA CYS A 26 -1.75 2.25 1.55
C CYS A 26 -2.70 1.48 2.47
N ILE A 27 -4.00 1.46 2.11
CA ILE A 27 -5.08 0.91 2.92
C ILE A 27 -5.86 -0.15 2.13
N GLY A 28 -6.08 -1.31 2.74
CA GLY A 28 -6.92 -2.38 2.21
C GLY A 28 -8.08 -2.71 3.14
N TYR A 29 -9.12 -3.34 2.60
CA TYR A 29 -10.32 -3.76 3.34
C TYR A 29 -10.63 -5.22 3.03
N GLY A 30 -11.22 -5.95 3.97
CA GLY A 30 -11.66 -7.33 3.73
C GLY A 30 -12.77 -7.75 4.68
N LYS A 31 -13.74 -8.53 4.18
CA LYS A 31 -14.83 -9.05 5.02
C LYS A 31 -14.29 -10.03 6.09
N ASP A 32 -13.22 -10.72 5.76
CA ASP A 32 -12.45 -11.62 6.61
C ASP A 32 -10.95 -11.34 6.44
N LYS A 33 -10.12 -12.04 7.23
CA LYS A 33 -8.67 -11.84 7.25
C LYS A 33 -7.98 -12.30 5.97
N GLU A 34 -8.53 -13.30 5.27
CA GLU A 34 -7.94 -13.83 4.05
C GLU A 34 -8.13 -12.85 2.89
N MET A 35 -9.37 -12.36 2.73
CA MET A 35 -9.67 -11.29 1.78
C MET A 35 -8.88 -10.02 2.08
N LEU A 36 -8.72 -9.68 3.36
CA LEU A 36 -7.89 -8.55 3.75
C LEU A 36 -6.43 -8.74 3.29
N ARG A 37 -5.85 -9.92 3.50
CA ARG A 37 -4.47 -10.22 3.11
C ARG A 37 -4.25 -10.04 1.61
N GLU A 38 -5.15 -10.57 0.77
CA GLU A 38 -5.04 -10.42 -0.68
C GLU A 38 -5.23 -8.96 -1.11
N ASN A 39 -6.20 -8.26 -0.53
CA ASN A 39 -6.43 -6.84 -0.83
C ASN A 39 -5.28 -5.95 -0.36
N MET A 40 -4.55 -6.32 0.69
CA MET A 40 -3.36 -5.60 1.14
C MET A 40 -2.18 -5.76 0.16
N LYS A 41 -1.99 -6.94 -0.43
CA LYS A 41 -0.97 -7.15 -1.49
C LYS A 41 -1.25 -6.25 -2.69
N GLU A 42 -2.50 -6.22 -3.15
CA GLU A 42 -2.92 -5.37 -4.27
C GLU A 42 -2.76 -3.87 -3.93
N SER A 43 -3.11 -3.49 -2.70
CA SER A 43 -2.96 -2.10 -2.23
C SER A 43 -1.50 -1.66 -2.21
N LEU A 44 -0.59 -2.53 -1.76
CA LEU A 44 0.85 -2.26 -1.76
C LEU A 44 1.39 -2.11 -3.19
N GLU A 45 1.02 -3.00 -4.10
CA GLU A 45 1.43 -2.92 -5.51
C GLU A 45 1.00 -1.60 -6.14
N LYS A 46 -0.27 -1.20 -5.94
CA LYS A 46 -0.79 0.08 -6.44
C LYS A 46 -0.07 1.27 -5.83
N TRP A 47 0.22 1.24 -4.53
CA TRP A 47 0.92 2.33 -3.85
C TRP A 47 2.34 2.52 -4.40
N VAL A 48 3.10 1.43 -4.56
CA VAL A 48 4.45 1.46 -5.15
C VAL A 48 4.41 1.96 -6.58
N ARG A 49 3.46 1.46 -7.39
CA ARG A 49 3.28 1.88 -8.78
C ARG A 49 2.97 3.37 -8.86
N ALA A 50 2.04 3.88 -8.04
CA ALA A 50 1.71 5.29 -8.03
C ALA A 50 2.90 6.18 -7.62
N GLY A 51 3.70 5.73 -6.63
CA GLY A 51 4.94 6.39 -6.25
C GLY A 51 5.96 6.43 -7.40
N TYR A 52 6.12 5.34 -8.14
CA TYR A 52 7.00 5.26 -9.31
C TYR A 52 6.53 6.14 -10.47
N GLU A 53 5.23 6.14 -10.78
CA GLU A 53 4.63 6.98 -11.81
C GLU A 53 4.81 8.47 -11.46
N GLN A 54 4.58 8.86 -10.21
CA GLN A 54 4.85 10.22 -9.73
C GLN A 54 6.34 10.59 -9.82
N TRP A 55 7.25 9.68 -9.45
CA TRP A 55 8.69 9.88 -9.60
C TRP A 55 9.09 10.11 -11.06
N ARG A 56 8.59 9.25 -11.97
CA ARG A 56 8.87 9.31 -13.41
C ARG A 56 8.33 10.59 -14.04
N GLU A 57 7.13 11.02 -13.66
CA GLU A 57 6.44 12.14 -14.30
C GLU A 57 6.86 13.50 -13.76
N ARG A 58 7.30 13.58 -12.50
CA ARG A 58 7.56 14.87 -11.85
C ARG A 58 9.03 15.16 -11.53
N TRP A 59 9.98 14.23 -11.71
CA TRP A 59 11.39 14.44 -11.34
C TRP A 59 11.58 14.92 -9.86
N ILE A 60 10.67 14.55 -8.95
CA ILE A 60 10.57 15.18 -7.61
C ILE A 60 11.60 14.66 -6.58
N MET A 61 12.40 13.66 -6.90
CA MET A 61 13.58 13.32 -6.09
C MET A 61 14.75 13.26 -7.05
N GLY A 62 15.67 14.23 -6.91
CA GLY A 62 16.82 14.50 -7.79
C GLY A 62 17.22 13.29 -8.63
N GLY A 63 16.88 13.36 -9.91
CA GLY A 63 17.23 12.33 -10.87
C GLY A 63 18.72 12.04 -10.75
N CYS A 64 19.07 10.78 -10.57
CA CYS A 64 20.42 10.33 -10.84
C CYS A 64 20.62 10.54 -12.34
N GLU A 65 21.18 11.69 -12.73
CA GLU A 65 21.73 11.88 -14.06
C GLU A 65 22.68 10.72 -14.30
N LYS A 66 22.48 10.03 -15.43
CA LYS A 66 23.42 9.03 -15.92
C LYS A 66 24.80 9.69 -16.00
N LEU A 67 25.75 9.20 -15.21
CA LEU A 67 27.18 9.32 -15.50
C LEU A 67 27.51 8.59 -16.80
#